data_AF-A0A8T9CCU2-F1
#
_entry.id   AF-A0A8T9CCU2-F1
#
_cell.length_a   1.000
_cell.length_b   1.000
_cell.length_c   1.000
_cell.angle_alpha   90.00
_cell.angle_beta   90.00
_cell.angle_gamma   90.00
#
_symmetry.space_group_name_H-M   'P 1'
#
loop_
_entity.id
_entity.type
_entity.pdbx_description
1 polymer ?
#
loop_
_entity_poly.entity_id
_entity_poly.type
_entity_poly.pdbx_seq_one_letter_code
_entity_poly.pdbx_strand_id
1 'polypeptide(L)'
;NHLSMEEDPHETEPEGFTLLQHGHRDMIQATAFNIYGNRFATGSVDGRIKIYNLHQDGTWNLCDTWSAHNSEVLEVHWFPPSIHPNLIASIGMDGRFKIWVEDSTLAPGEGKGKGRRFGSHSNKPVWELRSPARAPVLSFSIKHNPETRHTYLALINRNALLTVYENEQPENMENWTELDKMNVCDRPARGEEVAFKVMFDPNLEPCYAAIRQGVQRDALGIVVASMNKATIWRTKEISHSVSLAGATSSKEFYLAAELKGHKGLVRDVAWAPGSIRGFDVVATACKDGFVRIYEVTTPPKGEKELRSKDYSSMPEQVVVATQRTPEYGARNTPSGIGAGLASSRLNRPQESHGKGGEVLHVAKEVSRLEPSGTPMWRVDFDDDGQLLGSSGDDGKLILYRREPKGTWAKSSELAMARAVPS
;
A
#
# COMPACT_ATOMS: atom_id res chain seq x y z
N ASN A 1 -13.71 64.01 6.32
CA ASN A 1 -13.07 62.81 5.74
C ASN A 1 -13.63 61.57 6.42
N HIS A 2 -14.76 61.10 5.91
CA HIS A 2 -15.28 59.77 6.21
C HIS A 2 -14.47 58.78 5.38
N LEU A 3 -13.72 57.90 6.05
CA LEU A 3 -13.11 56.72 5.44
C LEU A 3 -14.17 55.62 5.43
N SER A 4 -14.61 55.23 4.24
CA SER A 4 -15.39 54.02 3.99
C SER A 4 -14.50 52.80 4.24
N MET A 5 -14.87 51.98 5.22
CA MET A 5 -14.41 50.59 5.28
C MET A 5 -15.08 49.84 4.13
N GLU A 6 -14.31 49.40 3.15
CA GLU A 6 -14.72 48.34 2.24
C GLU A 6 -14.79 47.06 3.07
N GLU A 7 -15.98 46.48 3.20
CA GLU A 7 -16.15 45.14 3.76
C GLU A 7 -15.49 44.14 2.81
N ASP A 8 -14.46 43.44 3.29
CA ASP A 8 -13.93 42.24 2.64
C ASP A 8 -15.10 41.26 2.40
N PRO A 9 -15.34 40.81 1.16
CA PRO A 9 -16.31 39.75 0.94
C PRO A 9 -15.70 38.48 1.50
N HIS A 10 -16.13 38.10 2.70
CA HIS A 10 -15.95 36.75 3.19
C HIS A 10 -16.45 35.78 2.12
N GLU A 11 -15.52 35.11 1.45
CA GLU A 11 -15.78 33.90 0.68
C GLU A 11 -16.52 32.95 1.63
N THR A 12 -17.83 32.86 1.46
CA THR A 12 -18.63 31.81 2.08
C THR A 12 -18.15 30.52 1.43
N GLU A 13 -17.21 29.84 2.07
CA GLU A 13 -16.92 28.45 1.71
C GLU A 13 -18.27 27.70 1.74
N PRO A 14 -18.59 26.93 0.69
CA PRO A 14 -19.84 26.20 0.67
C PRO A 14 -19.88 25.25 1.88
N GLU A 15 -20.76 25.51 2.85
CA GLU A 15 -20.91 24.75 4.11
C GLU A 15 -21.49 23.33 3.91
N GLY A 16 -21.14 22.63 2.83
CA GLY A 16 -21.68 21.32 2.53
C GLY A 16 -20.97 20.55 1.43
N PHE A 17 -21.36 19.29 1.26
CA PHE A 17 -20.84 18.42 0.21
C PHE A 17 -21.43 18.81 -1.15
N THR A 18 -20.56 18.98 -2.15
CA THR A 18 -20.97 19.22 -3.54
C THR A 18 -20.94 17.91 -4.34
N LEU A 19 -22.02 17.63 -5.06
CA LEU A 19 -22.05 16.51 -6.01
C LEU A 19 -21.39 16.89 -7.33
N LEU A 20 -20.33 16.18 -7.69
CA LEU A 20 -19.68 16.32 -8.99
C LEU A 20 -20.27 15.35 -10.02
N GLN A 21 -20.74 15.86 -11.14
CA GLN A 21 -21.05 15.02 -12.29
C GLN A 21 -19.77 14.58 -12.99
N HIS A 22 -19.43 13.31 -12.85
CA HIS A 22 -18.19 12.75 -13.37
C HIS A 22 -18.14 12.66 -14.91
N GLY A 23 -19.28 12.53 -15.59
CA GLY A 23 -19.33 12.47 -17.07
C GLY A 23 -18.57 11.28 -17.69
N HIS A 24 -18.36 10.20 -16.94
CA HIS A 24 -18.02 8.88 -17.50
C HIS A 24 -19.25 8.25 -18.13
N ARG A 25 -19.04 7.31 -19.05
CA ARG A 25 -20.15 6.60 -19.72
C ARG A 25 -20.65 5.39 -18.95
N ASP A 26 -19.95 5.03 -17.88
CA ASP A 26 -20.21 3.85 -17.07
C ASP A 26 -19.73 4.08 -15.63
N MET A 27 -19.88 3.08 -14.76
CA MET A 27 -19.53 3.11 -13.35
C MET A 27 -18.06 3.48 -13.13
N ILE A 28 -17.81 4.26 -12.08
CA ILE A 28 -16.47 4.53 -11.58
C ILE A 28 -16.05 3.37 -10.66
N GLN A 29 -14.86 2.84 -10.88
CA GLN A 29 -14.29 1.74 -10.11
C GLN A 29 -13.08 2.19 -9.27
N ALA A 30 -12.35 3.19 -9.77
CA ALA A 30 -11.13 3.68 -9.17
C ALA A 30 -11.19 5.20 -8.95
N THR A 31 -10.75 5.65 -7.80
CA THR A 31 -10.57 7.06 -7.46
C THR A 31 -9.29 7.24 -6.67
N ALA A 32 -8.51 8.27 -6.95
CA ALA A 32 -7.31 8.58 -6.18
C ALA A 32 -7.02 10.07 -6.16
N PHE A 33 -6.80 10.63 -4.98
CA PHE A 33 -6.28 11.99 -4.81
C PHE A 33 -4.77 12.00 -4.99
N ASN A 34 -4.24 13.13 -5.43
CA ASN A 34 -2.81 13.40 -5.28
C ASN A 34 -2.48 13.75 -3.83
N ILE A 35 -1.19 13.73 -3.48
CA ILE A 35 -0.73 14.02 -2.12
C ILE A 35 -1.12 15.41 -1.61
N TYR A 36 -1.38 16.36 -2.52
CA TYR A 36 -1.74 17.73 -2.16
C TYR A 36 -3.26 17.94 -1.99
N GLY A 37 -4.08 16.92 -2.26
CA GLY A 37 -5.54 17.00 -2.19
C GLY A 37 -6.19 17.94 -3.22
N ASN A 38 -5.42 18.60 -4.09
CA ASN A 38 -5.91 19.57 -5.06
C ASN A 38 -6.16 18.98 -6.46
N ARG A 39 -5.87 17.69 -6.65
CA ARG A 39 -6.18 16.93 -7.85
C ARG A 39 -6.68 15.55 -7.48
N PHE A 40 -7.58 15.02 -8.29
CA PHE A 40 -7.90 13.59 -8.23
C PHE A 40 -8.12 12.99 -9.61
N ALA A 41 -7.97 11.68 -9.65
CA ALA A 41 -8.18 10.85 -10.82
C ALA A 41 -9.39 9.94 -10.62
N THR A 42 -10.14 9.68 -11.68
CA THR A 42 -11.20 8.68 -11.71
C THR A 42 -10.99 7.71 -12.88
N GLY A 43 -11.12 6.42 -12.60
CA GLY A 43 -11.07 5.34 -13.57
C GLY A 43 -12.41 4.62 -13.62
N SER A 44 -12.88 4.31 -14.85
CA SER A 44 -14.21 3.75 -15.08
C SER A 44 -14.15 2.42 -15.85
N VAL A 45 -15.27 1.69 -15.76
CA VAL A 45 -15.61 0.53 -16.61
C VAL A 45 -15.50 0.88 -18.11
N ASP A 46 -15.71 2.16 -18.48
CA ASP A 46 -15.59 2.64 -19.86
C ASP A 46 -14.15 2.66 -20.42
N GLY A 47 -13.15 2.24 -19.63
CA GLY A 47 -11.74 2.16 -20.00
C GLY A 47 -11.02 3.51 -20.01
N ARG A 48 -11.68 4.58 -19.57
CA ARG A 48 -11.12 5.93 -19.54
C ARG A 48 -10.69 6.34 -18.14
N ILE A 49 -9.68 7.20 -18.12
CA ILE A 49 -9.28 7.94 -16.93
C ILE A 49 -9.61 9.41 -17.16
N LYS A 50 -10.12 10.05 -16.11
CA LYS A 50 -10.33 11.49 -16.04
C LYS A 50 -9.54 12.07 -14.89
N ILE A 51 -9.01 13.27 -15.08
CA ILE A 51 -8.29 14.03 -14.06
C ILE A 51 -9.05 15.31 -13.80
N TYR A 52 -9.17 15.69 -12.54
CA TYR A 52 -9.83 16.92 -12.10
C TYR A 52 -8.86 17.75 -11.28
N ASN A 53 -8.92 19.06 -11.46
CA ASN A 53 -8.17 20.04 -10.69
C ASN A 53 -9.13 20.86 -9.83
N LEU A 54 -8.75 21.10 -8.58
CA LEU A 54 -9.42 22.04 -7.69
C LEU A 54 -9.03 23.46 -8.09
N HIS A 55 -10.02 24.29 -8.36
CA HIS A 55 -9.85 25.72 -8.63
C HIS A 55 -9.89 26.53 -7.32
N GLN A 56 -9.43 27.79 -7.41
CA GLN A 56 -9.39 28.71 -6.27
C GLN A 56 -10.79 29.00 -5.70
N ASP A 57 -11.83 28.91 -6.52
CA ASP A 57 -13.23 29.06 -6.15
C ASP A 57 -13.83 27.81 -5.47
N GLY A 58 -13.00 26.80 -5.16
CA GLY A 58 -13.43 25.54 -4.57
C GLY A 58 -14.11 24.57 -5.55
N THR A 59 -14.17 24.91 -6.84
CA THR A 59 -14.81 24.04 -7.85
C THR A 59 -13.84 23.03 -8.45
N TRP A 60 -14.37 21.86 -8.79
CA TRP A 60 -13.60 20.80 -9.46
C TRP A 60 -13.83 20.84 -10.96
N ASN A 61 -12.77 21.13 -11.72
CA ASN A 61 -12.82 21.20 -13.18
C ASN A 61 -12.07 20.05 -13.84
N LEU A 62 -12.62 19.55 -14.94
CA LEU A 62 -12.01 18.49 -15.74
C LEU A 62 -10.72 18.99 -16.39
N CYS A 63 -9.60 18.37 -16.04
CA CYS A 63 -8.28 18.63 -16.59
C CYS A 63 -8.02 17.88 -17.89
N ASP A 64 -8.26 16.56 -17.91
CA ASP A 64 -8.10 15.75 -19.12
C ASP A 64 -8.98 14.50 -19.09
N THR A 65 -9.17 13.87 -20.26
CA THR A 65 -9.82 12.56 -20.41
C THR A 65 -9.17 11.80 -21.56
N TRP A 66 -8.66 10.60 -21.29
CA TRP A 66 -8.08 9.75 -22.33
C TRP A 66 -8.51 8.28 -22.18
N SER A 67 -8.31 7.50 -23.24
CA SER A 67 -8.53 6.06 -23.25
C SER A 67 -7.29 5.37 -22.68
N ALA A 68 -7.33 5.01 -21.41
CA ALA A 68 -6.17 4.45 -20.71
C ALA A 68 -6.03 2.94 -20.98
N HIS A 69 -7.16 2.21 -20.93
CA HIS A 69 -7.20 0.76 -21.06
C HIS A 69 -8.22 0.33 -22.11
N ASN A 70 -8.06 -0.89 -22.65
CA ASN A 70 -9.02 -1.48 -23.60
C ASN A 70 -10.18 -2.21 -22.90
N SER A 71 -10.23 -2.10 -21.58
CA SER A 71 -11.22 -2.71 -20.69
C SER A 71 -11.29 -1.86 -19.42
N GLU A 72 -12.03 -2.33 -18.42
CA GLU A 72 -12.30 -1.63 -17.16
C GLU A 72 -11.02 -1.19 -16.46
N VAL A 73 -10.97 0.06 -16.00
CA VAL A 73 -9.89 0.56 -15.14
C VAL A 73 -10.18 0.14 -13.70
N LEU A 74 -9.33 -0.71 -13.12
CA LEU A 74 -9.57 -1.31 -11.80
C LEU A 74 -9.00 -0.47 -10.65
N GLU A 75 -7.80 0.08 -10.82
CA GLU A 75 -7.17 0.96 -9.83
C GLU A 75 -6.36 2.05 -10.54
N VAL A 76 -6.25 3.21 -9.89
CA VAL A 76 -5.44 4.36 -10.31
C VAL A 76 -4.71 4.88 -9.07
N HIS A 77 -3.45 5.28 -9.22
CA HIS A 77 -2.66 5.81 -8.10
C HIS A 77 -1.71 6.91 -8.57
N TRP A 78 -1.54 7.95 -7.76
CA TRP A 78 -0.57 9.01 -8.02
C TRP A 78 0.80 8.60 -7.50
N PHE A 79 1.86 8.90 -8.22
CA PHE A 79 3.21 8.76 -7.67
C PHE A 79 3.53 9.92 -6.72
N PRO A 80 4.42 9.71 -5.74
CA PRO A 80 4.98 10.78 -4.95
C PRO A 80 5.60 11.87 -5.84
N PRO A 81 5.37 13.16 -5.55
CA PRO A 81 5.90 14.28 -6.34
C PRO A 81 7.44 14.36 -6.28
N SER A 82 8.07 13.70 -5.31
CA SER A 82 9.53 13.59 -5.19
C SER A 82 10.18 12.81 -6.33
N ILE A 83 9.42 11.99 -7.06
CA ILE A 83 9.90 11.22 -8.22
C ILE A 83 9.84 12.10 -9.48
N HIS A 84 8.64 12.54 -9.82
CA HIS A 84 8.35 13.40 -10.96
C HIS A 84 7.02 14.11 -10.72
N PRO A 85 6.84 15.36 -11.16
CA PRO A 85 5.54 16.02 -11.07
C PRO A 85 4.47 15.24 -11.85
N ASN A 86 3.33 14.98 -11.20
CA ASN A 86 2.09 14.52 -11.82
C ASN A 86 2.19 13.21 -12.63
N LEU A 87 2.89 12.22 -12.06
CA LEU A 87 2.91 10.84 -12.53
C LEU A 87 1.69 10.05 -12.00
N ILE A 88 1.10 9.23 -12.85
CA ILE A 88 -0.05 8.38 -12.51
C ILE A 88 0.17 6.95 -12.99
N ALA A 89 -0.13 5.96 -12.16
CA ALA A 89 -0.23 4.56 -12.53
C ALA A 89 -1.69 4.12 -12.66
N SER A 90 -1.95 3.16 -13.54
CA SER A 90 -3.24 2.51 -13.65
C SER A 90 -3.12 1.03 -14.00
N ILE A 91 -4.07 0.24 -13.53
CA ILE A 91 -4.28 -1.15 -13.96
C ILE A 91 -5.65 -1.32 -14.59
N GLY A 92 -5.74 -2.22 -15.55
CA GLY A 92 -7.00 -2.57 -16.20
C GLY A 92 -7.25 -4.06 -16.24
N MET A 93 -8.53 -4.41 -16.44
CA MET A 93 -8.97 -5.78 -16.67
C MET A 93 -8.42 -6.37 -17.99
N ASP A 94 -7.82 -5.53 -18.85
CA ASP A 94 -7.02 -5.93 -20.01
C ASP A 94 -5.67 -6.57 -19.65
N GLY A 95 -5.34 -6.65 -18.36
CA GLY A 95 -4.14 -7.30 -17.83
C GLY A 95 -2.87 -6.48 -18.06
N ARG A 96 -3.01 -5.16 -18.17
CA ARG A 96 -1.90 -4.21 -18.33
C ARG A 96 -1.81 -3.30 -17.11
N PHE A 97 -0.58 -3.07 -16.67
CA PHE A 97 -0.19 -1.96 -15.81
C PHE A 97 0.43 -0.87 -16.69
N LYS A 98 0.07 0.39 -16.45
CA LYS A 98 0.52 1.53 -17.26
C LYS A 98 0.93 2.71 -16.37
N ILE A 99 1.99 3.40 -16.77
CA ILE A 99 2.44 4.67 -16.17
C ILE A 99 2.22 5.80 -17.18
N TRP A 100 1.63 6.90 -16.71
CA TRP A 100 1.30 8.08 -17.48
C TRP A 100 2.01 9.30 -16.89
N VAL A 101 2.71 10.05 -17.74
CA VAL A 101 3.32 11.35 -17.39
C VAL A 101 2.43 12.47 -17.92
N GLU A 102 2.18 13.46 -17.08
CA GLU A 102 1.53 14.70 -17.49
C GLU A 102 2.51 15.61 -18.26
N ASP A 103 2.10 16.04 -19.45
CA ASP A 103 2.73 17.14 -20.16
C ASP A 103 2.07 18.45 -19.76
N SER A 104 2.74 19.18 -18.88
CA SER A 104 2.23 20.46 -18.37
C SER A 104 2.14 21.56 -19.43
N THR A 105 2.78 21.41 -20.59
CA THR A 105 2.77 22.41 -21.67
C THR A 105 1.43 22.45 -22.43
N LEU A 106 0.63 21.38 -22.35
CA LEU A 106 -0.67 21.30 -23.03
C LEU A 106 -1.77 21.87 -22.14
N ALA A 107 -2.55 22.85 -22.60
CA ALA A 107 -3.60 23.46 -21.78
C ALA A 107 -4.61 22.41 -21.23
N PRO A 108 -5.03 22.51 -19.95
CA PRO A 108 -6.14 21.70 -19.42
C PRO A 108 -7.45 21.94 -20.18
N GLY A 109 -8.30 20.91 -20.25
CA GLY A 109 -9.67 21.02 -20.74
C GLY A 109 -9.83 20.92 -22.26
N GLU A 110 -10.79 21.66 -22.80
CA GLU A 110 -11.19 21.56 -24.21
C GLU A 110 -10.34 22.45 -25.11
N GLY A 111 -9.57 21.84 -26.02
CA GLY A 111 -8.71 22.57 -26.95
C GLY A 111 -7.83 21.66 -27.82
N LYS A 112 -6.87 22.25 -28.54
CA LYS A 112 -5.82 21.50 -29.26
C LYS A 112 -4.95 20.77 -28.24
N GLY A 113 -5.12 19.46 -28.13
CA GLY A 113 -4.44 18.64 -27.10
C GLY A 113 -5.37 17.83 -26.18
N LYS A 114 -6.70 17.93 -26.36
CA LYS A 114 -7.68 17.13 -25.61
C LYS A 114 -7.34 15.63 -25.64
N GLY A 115 -7.24 15.02 -24.46
CA GLY A 115 -6.91 13.61 -24.29
C GLY A 115 -5.44 13.26 -24.55
N ARG A 116 -4.54 14.25 -24.64
CA ARG A 116 -3.11 14.04 -24.88
C ARG A 116 -2.22 14.56 -23.76
N ARG A 117 -2.80 15.17 -22.71
CA ARG A 117 -2.02 15.75 -21.61
C ARG A 117 -1.30 14.66 -20.84
N PHE A 118 -1.96 13.51 -20.63
CA PHE A 118 -1.34 12.32 -20.05
C PHE A 118 -0.99 11.32 -21.18
N GLY A 119 0.20 11.46 -21.76
CA GLY A 119 0.65 10.66 -22.92
C GLY A 119 1.19 11.47 -24.12
N SER A 120 1.59 12.72 -23.89
CA SER A 120 2.08 13.62 -24.95
C SER A 120 3.31 13.01 -25.66
N HIS A 121 3.35 13.18 -26.99
CA HIS A 121 4.24 12.62 -28.03
C HIS A 121 3.73 11.39 -28.79
N SER A 122 2.96 10.47 -28.20
CA SER A 122 2.43 9.31 -28.97
C SER A 122 1.11 8.71 -28.49
N ASN A 123 0.44 9.32 -27.50
CA ASN A 123 -0.74 8.77 -26.85
C ASN A 123 -0.49 7.38 -26.24
N LYS A 124 0.74 7.17 -25.74
CA LYS A 124 1.20 5.93 -25.13
C LYS A 124 1.61 6.19 -23.69
N PRO A 125 1.44 5.20 -22.81
CA PRO A 125 2.04 5.26 -21.49
C PRO A 125 3.57 5.29 -21.63
N VAL A 126 4.24 5.92 -20.66
CA VAL A 126 5.71 5.92 -20.59
C VAL A 126 6.23 4.52 -20.32
N TRP A 127 5.51 3.75 -19.52
CA TRP A 127 5.81 2.35 -19.30
C TRP A 127 4.52 1.51 -19.30
N GLU A 128 4.59 0.36 -19.95
CA GLU A 128 3.51 -0.63 -19.96
C GLU A 128 4.08 -2.00 -19.60
N LEU A 129 3.50 -2.60 -18.56
CA LEU A 129 3.79 -3.97 -18.16
C LEU A 129 2.58 -4.85 -18.41
N ARG A 130 2.78 -5.91 -19.19
CA ARG A 130 1.76 -6.93 -19.41
C ARG A 130 1.90 -8.03 -18.37
N SER A 131 0.81 -8.33 -17.68
CA SER A 131 0.78 -9.38 -16.64
C SER A 131 1.30 -10.73 -17.16
N PRO A 132 2.21 -11.39 -16.42
CA PRO A 132 2.61 -12.77 -16.70
C PRO A 132 1.39 -13.69 -16.76
N ALA A 133 1.40 -14.64 -17.71
CA ALA A 133 0.29 -15.58 -17.96
C ALA A 133 -1.06 -14.96 -18.41
N ARG A 134 -1.09 -13.68 -18.84
CA ARG A 134 -2.30 -12.99 -19.34
C ARG A 134 -3.46 -12.97 -18.32
N ALA A 135 -3.16 -13.07 -17.03
CA ALA A 135 -4.15 -12.92 -15.97
C ALA A 135 -4.30 -11.44 -15.61
N PRO A 136 -5.52 -10.91 -15.38
CA PRO A 136 -5.68 -9.51 -14.99
C PRO A 136 -4.96 -9.23 -13.66
N VAL A 137 -4.28 -8.09 -13.59
CA VAL A 137 -3.78 -7.54 -12.33
C VAL A 137 -4.98 -6.94 -11.62
N LEU A 138 -5.18 -7.28 -10.35
CA LEU A 138 -6.36 -6.86 -9.59
C LEU A 138 -6.04 -5.75 -8.58
N SER A 139 -4.80 -5.67 -8.14
CA SER A 139 -4.36 -4.58 -7.27
C SER A 139 -2.87 -4.32 -7.42
N PHE A 140 -2.47 -3.08 -7.15
CA PHE A 140 -1.07 -2.68 -7.07
C PHE A 140 -0.81 -1.68 -5.95
N SER A 141 0.44 -1.59 -5.54
CA SER A 141 0.90 -0.59 -4.57
C SER A 141 2.28 -0.09 -4.93
N ILE A 142 2.56 1.19 -4.66
CA ILE A 142 3.83 1.84 -4.94
C ILE A 142 4.42 2.35 -3.63
N LYS A 143 5.72 2.13 -3.43
CA LYS A 143 6.49 2.72 -2.32
C LYS A 143 7.72 3.41 -2.87
N HIS A 144 8.01 4.60 -2.40
CA HIS A 144 9.20 5.34 -2.78
C HIS A 144 10.00 5.73 -1.55
N ASN A 145 11.32 5.52 -1.61
CA ASN A 145 12.24 6.03 -0.62
C ASN A 145 12.98 7.24 -1.22
N PRO A 146 12.72 8.47 -0.74
CA PRO A 146 13.36 9.66 -1.27
C PRO A 146 14.86 9.75 -0.96
N GLU A 147 15.33 9.09 0.11
CA GLU A 147 16.74 9.10 0.51
C GLU A 147 17.59 8.19 -0.38
N THR A 148 17.11 6.96 -0.62
CA THR A 148 17.82 6.00 -1.47
C THR A 148 17.49 6.17 -2.96
N ARG A 149 16.41 6.91 -3.28
CA ARG A 149 15.83 7.04 -4.62
C ARG A 149 15.23 5.76 -5.20
N HIS A 150 15.10 4.69 -4.40
CA HIS A 150 14.44 3.45 -4.85
C HIS A 150 12.92 3.61 -4.89
N THR A 151 12.32 3.13 -5.97
CA THR A 151 10.87 3.01 -6.12
C THR A 151 10.51 1.54 -6.28
N TYR A 152 9.56 1.07 -5.49
CA TYR A 152 9.08 -0.30 -5.50
C TYR A 152 7.63 -0.34 -5.98
N LEU A 153 7.31 -1.36 -6.76
CA LEU A 153 5.98 -1.62 -7.30
C LEU A 153 5.58 -3.05 -6.98
N ALA A 154 4.50 -3.25 -6.25
CA ALA A 154 3.91 -4.55 -5.99
C ALA A 154 2.67 -4.73 -6.87
N LEU A 155 2.58 -5.86 -7.57
CA LEU A 155 1.46 -6.21 -8.44
C LEU A 155 0.93 -7.58 -8.05
N ILE A 156 -0.38 -7.69 -7.81
CA ILE A 156 -1.04 -8.97 -7.57
C ILE A 156 -2.08 -9.27 -8.64
N ASN A 157 -1.97 -10.45 -9.25
CA ASN A 157 -2.87 -10.88 -10.32
C ASN A 157 -3.94 -11.89 -9.83
N ARG A 158 -4.93 -12.13 -10.68
CA ARG A 158 -6.03 -13.09 -10.42
C ARG A 158 -5.55 -14.53 -10.12
N ASN A 159 -4.35 -14.91 -10.53
CA ASN A 159 -3.79 -16.24 -10.26
C ASN A 159 -3.09 -16.34 -8.90
N ALA A 160 -3.24 -15.34 -8.01
CA ALA A 160 -2.56 -15.24 -6.72
C ALA A 160 -1.03 -15.07 -6.79
N LEU A 161 -0.50 -14.67 -7.95
CA LEU A 161 0.91 -14.33 -8.09
C LEU A 161 1.11 -12.87 -7.71
N LEU A 162 1.88 -12.64 -6.65
CA LEU A 162 2.43 -11.35 -6.27
C LEU A 162 3.82 -11.22 -6.89
N THR A 163 4.06 -10.13 -7.62
CA THR A 163 5.36 -9.79 -8.19
C THR A 163 5.74 -8.40 -7.71
N VAL A 164 6.96 -8.26 -7.20
CA VAL A 164 7.50 -6.98 -6.74
C VAL A 164 8.61 -6.58 -7.70
N TYR A 165 8.53 -5.36 -8.20
CA TYR A 165 9.53 -4.72 -9.03
C TYR A 165 10.22 -3.61 -8.26
N GLU A 166 11.45 -3.30 -8.65
CA GLU A 166 12.19 -2.15 -8.18
C GLU A 166 12.68 -1.30 -9.35
N ASN A 167 12.89 -0.02 -9.07
CA ASN A 167 13.47 0.97 -9.95
C ASN A 167 14.42 1.83 -9.13
N GLU A 168 15.71 1.75 -9.44
CA GLU A 168 16.79 2.50 -8.77
C GLU A 168 17.06 3.87 -9.43
N GLN A 169 16.45 4.09 -10.60
CA GLN A 169 16.64 5.28 -11.44
C GLN A 169 15.29 5.98 -11.64
N PRO A 170 14.80 6.75 -10.64
CA PRO A 170 13.46 7.32 -10.71
C PRO A 170 13.30 8.38 -11.82
N GLU A 171 14.40 8.88 -12.39
CA GLU A 171 14.36 9.67 -13.63
C GLU A 171 13.96 8.85 -14.87
N ASN A 172 14.16 7.54 -14.84
CA ASN A 172 13.86 6.62 -15.92
C ASN A 172 12.77 5.61 -15.52
N MET A 173 11.53 5.97 -15.80
CA MET A 173 10.34 5.16 -15.49
C MET A 173 10.19 3.88 -16.33
N GLU A 174 11.11 3.59 -17.25
CA GLU A 174 11.09 2.37 -18.06
C GLU A 174 11.94 1.23 -17.45
N ASN A 175 12.92 1.55 -16.60
CA ASN A 175 13.91 0.61 -16.09
C ASN A 175 13.44 -0.07 -14.79
N TRP A 176 12.52 -1.01 -14.90
CA TRP A 176 12.03 -1.80 -13.76
C TRP A 176 12.59 -3.22 -13.79
N THR A 177 13.14 -3.67 -12.66
CA THR A 177 13.67 -5.02 -12.47
C THR A 177 12.78 -5.81 -11.53
N GLU A 178 12.60 -7.12 -11.78
CA GLU A 178 11.86 -8.01 -10.87
C GLU A 178 12.73 -8.24 -9.62
N LEU A 179 12.24 -7.78 -8.47
CA LEU A 179 12.88 -7.96 -7.17
C LEU A 179 12.57 -9.36 -6.62
N ASP A 180 11.29 -9.74 -6.60
CA ASP A 180 10.83 -11.02 -6.11
C ASP A 180 9.46 -11.40 -6.69
N LYS A 181 9.14 -12.70 -6.68
CA LYS A 181 7.80 -13.20 -7.00
C LYS A 181 7.41 -14.39 -6.14
N MET A 182 6.13 -14.43 -5.79
CA MET A 182 5.59 -15.43 -4.88
C MET A 182 4.10 -15.68 -5.09
N ASN A 183 3.66 -16.91 -4.87
CA ASN A 183 2.23 -17.21 -4.80
C ASN A 183 1.75 -16.98 -3.36
N VAL A 184 0.73 -16.14 -3.19
CA VAL A 184 0.22 -15.79 -1.84
C VAL A 184 -0.88 -16.76 -1.36
N CYS A 185 -1.46 -17.53 -2.27
CA CYS A 185 -2.34 -18.66 -1.99
C CYS A 185 -2.37 -19.61 -3.19
N ASP A 186 -3.12 -20.71 -3.08
CA ASP A 186 -3.41 -21.57 -4.22
C ASP A 186 -4.15 -20.81 -5.31
N ARG A 187 -3.89 -21.19 -6.56
CA ARG A 187 -4.50 -20.54 -7.72
C ARG A 187 -6.02 -20.72 -7.70
N PRO A 188 -6.81 -19.63 -7.71
CA PRO A 188 -8.27 -19.73 -7.72
C PRO A 188 -8.80 -20.40 -8.99
N ALA A 189 -9.94 -21.06 -8.87
CA ALA A 189 -10.61 -21.71 -9.99
C ALA A 189 -11.11 -20.67 -11.03
N ARG A 190 -11.34 -21.14 -12.25
CA ARG A 190 -11.92 -20.31 -13.30
C ARG A 190 -13.37 -19.98 -12.95
N GLY A 191 -13.73 -18.70 -13.00
CA GLY A 191 -15.09 -18.23 -12.67
C GLY A 191 -15.34 -18.04 -11.17
N GLU A 192 -14.43 -18.48 -10.31
CA GLU A 192 -14.49 -18.19 -8.87
C GLU A 192 -14.40 -16.67 -8.63
N GLU A 193 -15.22 -16.19 -7.69
CA GLU A 193 -15.10 -14.82 -7.18
C GLU A 193 -13.80 -14.69 -6.40
N VAL A 194 -12.96 -13.75 -6.81
CA VAL A 194 -11.65 -13.53 -6.21
C VAL A 194 -11.59 -12.18 -5.52
N ALA A 195 -10.76 -12.10 -4.48
CA ALA A 195 -10.42 -10.83 -3.84
C ALA A 195 -8.92 -10.82 -3.56
N PHE A 196 -8.23 -9.87 -4.19
CA PHE A 196 -6.79 -9.67 -4.01
C PHE A 196 -6.54 -8.18 -3.90
N LYS A 197 -5.85 -7.78 -2.84
CA LYS A 197 -5.45 -6.40 -2.58
C LYS A 197 -4.04 -6.42 -2.02
N VAL A 198 -3.21 -5.48 -2.44
CA VAL A 198 -1.84 -5.32 -1.94
C VAL A 198 -1.60 -3.89 -1.50
N MET A 199 -0.89 -3.70 -0.39
CA MET A 199 -0.45 -2.38 0.06
C MET A 199 0.93 -2.51 0.71
N PHE A 200 1.87 -1.65 0.31
CA PHE A 200 3.13 -1.48 1.02
C PHE A 200 2.91 -0.84 2.40
N ASP A 201 3.78 -1.18 3.35
CA ASP A 201 3.98 -0.41 4.57
C ASP A 201 4.34 1.04 4.19
N PRO A 202 3.49 2.04 4.49
CA PRO A 202 3.73 3.43 4.10
C PRO A 202 4.89 4.06 4.88
N ASN A 203 5.32 3.44 5.99
CA ASN A 203 6.41 3.95 6.80
C ASN A 203 7.76 3.70 6.11
N LEU A 204 8.67 4.67 6.15
CA LEU A 204 9.98 4.57 5.49
C LEU A 204 10.80 3.38 6.03
N GLU A 205 10.75 3.18 7.35
CA GLU A 205 11.42 2.10 8.07
C GLU A 205 10.39 1.25 8.84
N PRO A 206 10.66 -0.04 9.08
CA PRO A 206 9.88 -0.85 10.02
C PRO A 206 9.85 -0.23 11.42
N CYS A 207 8.80 -0.51 12.20
CA CYS A 207 8.74 -0.02 13.57
C CYS A 207 9.96 -0.45 14.40
N TYR A 208 10.39 0.41 15.32
CA TYR A 208 11.62 0.22 16.11
C TYR A 208 11.65 -1.12 16.85
N ALA A 209 10.49 -1.59 17.34
CA ALA A 209 10.40 -2.90 17.99
C ALA A 209 10.80 -4.05 17.06
N ALA A 210 10.42 -4.00 15.78
CA ALA A 210 10.82 -4.97 14.77
C ALA A 210 12.33 -4.90 14.48
N ILE A 211 12.86 -3.68 14.34
CA ILE A 211 14.30 -3.45 14.12
C ILE A 211 15.14 -4.06 15.24
N ARG A 212 14.74 -3.89 16.51
CA ARG A 212 15.45 -4.50 17.65
C ARG A 212 15.48 -6.02 17.61
N GLN A 213 14.52 -6.68 16.96
CA GLN A 213 14.48 -8.13 16.83
C GLN A 213 15.24 -8.66 15.61
N GLY A 214 15.80 -7.75 14.81
CA GLY A 214 16.67 -8.06 13.68
C GLY A 214 16.04 -7.82 12.30
N VAL A 215 14.89 -7.14 12.22
CA VAL A 215 14.39 -6.65 10.93
C VAL A 215 15.31 -5.52 10.44
N GLN A 216 15.73 -5.56 9.18
CA GLN A 216 16.59 -4.53 8.60
C GLN A 216 15.84 -3.20 8.48
N ARG A 217 16.56 -2.07 8.59
CA ARG A 217 15.96 -0.73 8.49
C ARG A 217 15.34 -0.44 7.13
N ASP A 218 15.94 -0.98 6.08
CA ASP A 218 15.50 -0.87 4.69
C ASP A 218 14.61 -2.06 4.26
N ALA A 219 14.10 -2.84 5.22
CA ALA A 219 13.21 -3.94 4.92
C ALA A 219 11.86 -3.41 4.43
N LEU A 220 11.37 -3.95 3.31
CA LEU A 220 10.03 -3.67 2.83
C LEU A 220 9.02 -4.48 3.64
N GLY A 221 7.85 -3.89 3.88
CA GLY A 221 6.68 -4.55 4.41
C GLY A 221 5.54 -4.45 3.41
N ILE A 222 4.78 -5.52 3.24
CA ILE A 222 3.57 -5.55 2.41
C ILE A 222 2.47 -6.29 3.16
N VAL A 223 1.27 -5.72 3.18
CA VAL A 223 0.04 -6.45 3.52
C VAL A 223 -0.66 -6.91 2.25
N VAL A 224 -1.13 -8.15 2.26
CA VAL A 224 -1.81 -8.79 1.12
C VAL A 224 -3.12 -9.41 1.59
N ALA A 225 -4.24 -9.00 0.99
CA ALA A 225 -5.46 -9.79 0.99
C ALA A 225 -5.35 -10.89 -0.08
N SER A 226 -5.52 -12.13 0.34
CA SER A 226 -5.52 -13.32 -0.53
C SER A 226 -6.77 -14.14 -0.25
N MET A 227 -7.84 -13.86 -1.02
CA MET A 227 -9.15 -14.49 -0.86
C MET A 227 -9.75 -14.22 0.53
N ASN A 228 -9.84 -15.22 1.40
CA ASN A 228 -10.37 -15.11 2.75
C ASN A 228 -9.28 -14.95 3.82
N LYS A 229 -8.05 -14.66 3.42
CA LYS A 229 -6.92 -14.44 4.33
C LYS A 229 -6.33 -13.05 4.09
N ALA A 230 -5.73 -12.50 5.14
CA ALA A 230 -4.81 -11.38 5.00
C ALA A 230 -3.48 -11.72 5.67
N THR A 231 -2.38 -11.35 5.02
CA THR A 231 -1.02 -11.76 5.41
C THR A 231 -0.07 -10.57 5.33
N ILE A 232 0.93 -10.56 6.20
CA ILE A 232 2.02 -9.58 6.20
C ILE A 232 3.29 -10.27 5.76
N TRP A 233 3.96 -9.67 4.78
CA TRP A 233 5.22 -10.13 4.24
C TRP A 233 6.29 -9.08 4.50
N ARG A 234 7.51 -9.51 4.83
CA ARG A 234 8.66 -8.62 4.96
C ARG A 234 9.84 -9.15 4.17
N THR A 235 10.74 -8.26 3.75
CA THR A 235 11.98 -8.68 3.10
C THR A 235 13.05 -9.08 4.11
N LYS A 236 13.85 -10.07 3.75
CA LYS A 236 15.16 -10.36 4.32
C LYS A 236 16.23 -10.23 3.24
N GLU A 237 17.46 -9.95 3.65
CA GLU A 237 18.60 -9.98 2.75
C GLU A 237 19.14 -11.40 2.59
N ILE A 238 19.42 -11.77 1.35
CA ILE A 238 20.08 -13.03 0.97
C ILE A 238 21.44 -12.66 0.40
N SER A 239 22.50 -13.11 1.08
CA SER A 239 23.85 -13.04 0.52
C SER A 239 24.04 -14.15 -0.51
N HIS A 240 24.39 -13.77 -1.74
CA HIS A 240 24.82 -14.72 -2.77
C HIS A 240 26.30 -15.06 -2.56
N SER A 241 26.75 -16.20 -3.10
CA SER A 241 28.15 -16.63 -3.00
C SER A 241 29.09 -15.55 -3.54
N VAL A 242 30.17 -15.29 -2.80
CA VAL A 242 31.19 -14.29 -3.14
C VAL A 242 31.79 -14.58 -4.52
N SER A 243 31.60 -13.66 -5.47
CA SER A 243 32.29 -13.69 -6.76
C SER A 243 33.54 -12.79 -6.71
N LEU A 244 34.40 -12.84 -7.74
CA LEU A 244 35.52 -11.89 -7.86
C LEU A 244 35.08 -10.41 -7.87
N ALA A 245 33.79 -10.12 -8.12
CA ALA A 245 33.20 -8.79 -8.12
C ALA A 245 32.63 -8.35 -6.76
N GLY A 246 32.84 -9.13 -5.68
CA GLY A 246 32.30 -8.86 -4.35
C GLY A 246 31.12 -9.76 -3.98
N ALA A 247 30.65 -9.62 -2.73
CA ALA A 247 29.41 -10.24 -2.28
C ALA A 247 28.23 -9.44 -2.82
N THR A 248 27.35 -10.06 -3.61
CA THR A 248 26.07 -9.47 -4.00
C THR A 248 25.00 -9.94 -3.03
N SER A 249 24.10 -9.04 -2.64
CA SER A 249 22.92 -9.40 -1.86
C SER A 249 21.64 -9.03 -2.61
N SER A 250 20.58 -9.79 -2.36
CA SER A 250 19.25 -9.47 -2.88
C SER A 250 18.21 -9.55 -1.76
N LYS A 251 17.06 -8.92 -1.94
CA LYS A 251 15.93 -9.03 -1.01
C LYS A 251 15.01 -10.18 -1.45
N GLU A 252 14.50 -10.94 -0.50
CA GLU A 252 13.43 -11.94 -0.70
C GLU A 252 12.35 -11.70 0.35
N PHE A 253 11.08 -11.80 -0.03
CA PHE A 253 9.96 -11.71 0.91
C PHE A 253 9.72 -13.05 1.62
N TYR A 254 9.51 -12.98 2.92
CA TYR A 254 9.04 -14.08 3.74
C TYR A 254 7.72 -13.72 4.42
N LEU A 255 6.90 -14.75 4.68
CA LEU A 255 5.63 -14.57 5.40
C LEU A 255 5.94 -14.27 6.86
N ALA A 256 5.63 -13.06 7.29
CA ALA A 256 6.00 -12.54 8.60
C ALA A 256 4.85 -12.65 9.62
N ALA A 257 3.58 -12.49 9.19
CA ALA A 257 2.40 -12.73 10.03
C ALA A 257 1.14 -13.07 9.22
N GLU A 258 0.16 -13.69 9.88
CA GLU A 258 -1.18 -13.95 9.35
C GLU A 258 -2.22 -13.19 10.19
N LEU A 259 -3.11 -12.46 9.51
CA LEU A 259 -4.24 -11.75 10.11
C LEU A 259 -5.45 -12.70 10.09
N LYS A 260 -5.78 -13.27 11.24
CA LYS A 260 -6.83 -14.30 11.37
C LYS A 260 -8.19 -13.69 11.72
N GLY A 261 -9.26 -14.42 11.43
CA GLY A 261 -10.62 -14.10 11.90
C GLY A 261 -11.66 -13.80 10.83
N HIS A 262 -11.25 -13.70 9.56
CA HIS A 262 -12.14 -13.46 8.42
C HIS A 262 -12.98 -14.70 8.09
N LYS A 263 -14.26 -14.49 7.80
CA LYS A 263 -15.23 -15.53 7.39
C LYS A 263 -15.76 -15.34 5.97
N GLY A 264 -15.12 -14.47 5.20
CA GLY A 264 -15.46 -14.16 3.81
C GLY A 264 -14.26 -13.59 3.07
N LEU A 265 -14.47 -13.14 1.84
CA LEU A 265 -13.43 -12.50 1.04
C LEU A 265 -12.97 -11.19 1.71
N VAL A 266 -11.66 -11.02 1.89
CA VAL A 266 -11.06 -9.75 2.31
C VAL A 266 -11.00 -8.85 1.08
N ARG A 267 -11.82 -7.80 1.07
CA ARG A 267 -11.98 -6.91 -0.09
C ARG A 267 -10.89 -5.85 -0.15
N ASP A 268 -10.42 -5.39 1.00
CA ASP A 268 -9.45 -4.32 1.08
C ASP A 268 -8.59 -4.44 2.34
N VAL A 269 -7.39 -3.89 2.27
CA VAL A 269 -6.42 -3.85 3.36
C VAL A 269 -5.77 -2.48 3.40
N ALA A 270 -5.54 -1.97 4.61
CA ALA A 270 -4.85 -0.71 4.82
C ALA A 270 -3.79 -0.86 5.93
N TRP A 271 -2.64 -0.23 5.75
CA TRP A 271 -1.55 -0.19 6.71
C TRP A 271 -1.40 1.24 7.20
N ALA A 272 -1.49 1.47 8.51
CA ALA A 272 -1.46 2.81 9.07
C ALA A 272 -0.07 3.45 8.95
N PRO A 273 0.01 4.73 8.54
CA PRO A 273 1.23 5.51 8.70
C PRO A 273 1.49 5.85 10.16
N GLY A 274 2.72 6.28 10.47
CA GLY A 274 3.10 6.78 11.80
C GLY A 274 3.54 5.71 12.81
N SER A 275 3.68 4.44 12.41
CA SER A 275 4.12 3.34 13.29
C SER A 275 5.63 3.36 13.55
N ILE A 276 6.11 4.30 14.37
CA ILE A 276 7.55 4.53 14.57
C ILE A 276 8.15 3.64 15.68
N ARG A 277 7.57 3.63 16.90
CA ARG A 277 8.23 3.02 18.09
C ARG A 277 7.62 1.71 18.57
N GLY A 278 6.34 1.50 18.32
CA GLY A 278 5.54 0.46 18.98
C GLY A 278 5.34 -0.78 18.12
N PHE A 279 4.25 -0.75 17.37
CA PHE A 279 3.73 -1.83 16.56
C PHE A 279 3.15 -1.25 15.28
N ASP A 280 2.98 -2.11 14.29
CA ASP A 280 2.29 -1.72 13.07
C ASP A 280 0.79 -1.88 13.28
N VAL A 281 -0.01 -1.01 12.66
CA VAL A 281 -1.48 -1.11 12.70
C VAL A 281 -1.97 -1.40 11.30
N VAL A 282 -2.78 -2.44 11.15
CA VAL A 282 -3.33 -2.87 9.86
C VAL A 282 -4.84 -3.05 9.98
N ALA A 283 -5.58 -2.51 9.02
CA ALA A 283 -7.02 -2.68 8.91
C ALA A 283 -7.39 -3.57 7.71
N THR A 284 -8.51 -4.26 7.82
CA THR A 284 -9.05 -5.11 6.76
C THR A 284 -10.56 -4.89 6.62
N ALA A 285 -11.06 -4.80 5.40
CA ALA A 285 -12.49 -4.80 5.08
C ALA A 285 -12.88 -6.16 4.50
N CYS A 286 -13.94 -6.78 5.02
CA CYS A 286 -14.31 -8.13 4.63
C CYS A 286 -15.78 -8.24 4.19
N LYS A 287 -16.03 -9.15 3.26
CA LYS A 287 -17.35 -9.55 2.77
C LYS A 287 -18.24 -10.11 3.89
N ASP A 288 -17.66 -10.54 5.01
CA ASP A 288 -18.41 -10.97 6.19
C ASP A 288 -19.03 -9.81 7.00
N GLY A 289 -18.85 -8.57 6.55
CA GLY A 289 -19.48 -7.37 7.10
C GLY A 289 -18.71 -6.70 8.23
N PHE A 290 -17.49 -7.16 8.51
CA PHE A 290 -16.66 -6.57 9.55
C PHE A 290 -15.45 -5.83 8.97
N VAL A 291 -15.15 -4.69 9.58
CA VAL A 291 -13.83 -4.06 9.53
C VAL A 291 -13.05 -4.53 10.75
N ARG A 292 -11.85 -5.07 10.54
CA ARG A 292 -10.98 -5.54 11.62
C ARG A 292 -9.70 -4.76 11.64
N ILE A 293 -9.23 -4.44 12.84
CA ILE A 293 -7.99 -3.70 13.07
C ILE A 293 -7.07 -4.58 13.91
N TYR A 294 -5.83 -4.70 13.45
CA TYR A 294 -4.80 -5.55 14.00
C TYR A 294 -3.63 -4.70 14.49
N GLU A 295 -3.14 -4.99 15.69
CA GLU A 295 -1.82 -4.56 16.15
C GLU A 295 -0.81 -5.68 15.85
N VAL A 296 0.24 -5.34 15.12
CA VAL A 296 1.26 -6.27 14.66
C VAL A 296 2.54 -6.01 15.45
N THR A 297 2.83 -6.91 16.37
CA THR A 297 3.93 -6.78 17.33
C THR A 297 5.06 -7.74 16.98
N THR A 298 6.29 -7.36 17.33
CA THR A 298 7.46 -8.23 17.16
C THR A 298 7.91 -8.73 18.53
N PRO A 299 7.55 -9.97 18.94
CA PRO A 299 7.92 -10.47 20.25
C PRO A 299 9.44 -10.61 20.38
N PRO A 300 10.02 -10.41 21.58
CA PRO A 300 11.43 -10.65 21.81
C PRO A 300 11.84 -12.08 21.47
N LYS A 301 13.01 -12.25 20.84
CA LYS A 301 13.63 -13.57 20.69
C LYS A 301 13.93 -14.16 22.08
N GLY A 302 13.08 -15.08 22.55
CA GLY A 302 13.36 -15.93 23.71
C GLY A 302 12.57 -15.67 25.00
N GLU A 303 11.62 -14.74 25.07
CA GLU A 303 10.79 -14.53 26.26
C GLU A 303 9.30 -14.29 25.94
N LYS A 304 8.42 -14.68 26.88
CA LYS A 304 6.96 -14.58 26.83
C LYS A 304 6.48 -13.13 26.61
N GLU A 305 5.36 -12.98 25.91
CA GLU A 305 4.66 -11.73 25.55
C GLU A 305 4.91 -10.54 26.50
N LEU A 306 5.50 -9.46 25.96
CA LEU A 306 5.61 -8.17 26.65
C LEU A 306 4.23 -7.53 26.82
N ARG A 307 3.97 -6.92 27.99
CA ARG A 307 2.68 -6.30 28.32
C ARG A 307 2.70 -4.82 27.93
N SER A 308 1.54 -4.31 27.52
CA SER A 308 1.33 -2.93 27.04
C SER A 308 1.88 -1.79 27.93
N LYS A 309 2.16 -2.03 29.21
CA LYS A 309 2.71 -1.02 30.14
C LYS A 309 4.20 -0.73 29.96
N ASP A 310 4.93 -1.55 29.22
CA ASP A 310 6.38 -1.38 29.06
C ASP A 310 6.76 -0.30 28.02
N TYR A 311 5.79 0.21 27.26
CA TYR A 311 6.00 1.28 26.27
C TYR A 311 6.01 2.70 26.86
N SER A 312 5.52 2.88 28.10
CA SER A 312 5.36 4.22 28.71
C SER A 312 6.57 4.75 29.48
N SER A 313 7.71 4.05 29.49
CA SER A 313 8.93 4.55 30.16
C SER A 313 10.12 4.57 29.21
N MET A 314 10.43 5.74 28.67
CA MET A 314 11.74 6.05 28.09
C MET A 314 12.25 7.31 28.79
N PRO A 315 13.44 7.32 29.41
CA PRO A 315 14.06 8.55 29.85
C PRO A 315 14.65 9.31 28.65
N GLU A 316 14.36 10.60 28.56
CA GLU A 316 15.20 11.55 27.80
C GLU A 316 16.59 11.58 28.44
N GLN A 317 17.63 11.22 27.68
CA GLN A 317 18.90 11.97 27.65
C GLN A 317 19.88 11.32 26.67
N VAL A 318 20.28 12.13 25.68
CA VAL A 318 21.41 11.88 24.78
C VAL A 318 22.68 12.23 25.55
N VAL A 319 23.57 11.26 25.76
CA VAL A 319 24.95 11.53 26.19
C VAL A 319 25.91 10.74 25.29
N VAL A 320 26.76 11.50 24.60
CA VAL A 320 27.89 11.04 23.80
C VAL A 320 29.01 10.59 24.75
N ALA A 321 29.59 9.41 24.54
CA ALA A 321 30.92 9.10 25.05
C ALA A 321 31.65 8.05 24.19
N THR A 322 32.93 8.34 24.02
CA THR A 322 33.97 7.74 23.18
C THR A 322 34.55 6.41 23.68
N GLN A 323 35.10 5.67 22.71
CA GLN A 323 36.01 4.49 22.69
C GLN A 323 36.71 4.04 23.98
N ARG A 324 36.83 2.69 24.13
CA ARG A 324 38.04 1.95 24.55
C ARG A 324 37.92 0.43 24.26
N THR A 325 38.96 -0.14 23.67
CA THR A 325 39.31 -1.59 23.56
C THR A 325 40.42 -1.93 24.58
N PRO A 326 41.05 -3.13 24.64
CA PRO A 326 40.67 -4.53 24.28
C PRO A 326 40.96 -5.56 25.43
N GLU A 327 40.66 -6.86 25.25
CA GLU A 327 41.62 -8.01 25.30
C GLU A 327 41.04 -9.41 25.66
N TYR A 328 41.50 -10.39 24.84
CA TYR A 328 41.83 -11.82 25.03
C TYR A 328 40.87 -12.90 25.59
N GLY A 329 40.81 -14.02 24.83
CA GLY A 329 40.48 -15.36 25.34
C GLY A 329 40.18 -16.41 24.26
N ALA A 330 41.18 -17.18 23.82
CA ALA A 330 41.09 -18.25 22.82
C ALA A 330 40.63 -19.62 23.37
N ARG A 331 40.07 -20.50 22.52
CA ARG A 331 40.31 -21.97 22.48
C ARG A 331 39.67 -22.69 21.27
N ASN A 332 40.48 -23.51 20.58
CA ASN A 332 40.16 -24.40 19.44
C ASN A 332 39.63 -25.78 19.91
N THR A 333 38.78 -26.53 19.18
CA THR A 333 39.07 -27.60 18.16
C THR A 333 37.83 -28.54 18.07
N PRO A 334 37.68 -29.52 17.13
CA PRO A 334 38.14 -29.63 15.74
C PRO A 334 37.03 -30.06 14.73
N SER A 335 37.35 -29.97 13.43
CA SER A 335 36.54 -30.36 12.28
C SER A 335 36.58 -31.87 11.98
N GLY A 336 35.46 -32.42 11.48
CA GLY A 336 35.38 -33.76 10.87
C GLY A 336 34.76 -33.68 9.47
N ILE A 337 35.51 -34.16 8.47
CA ILE A 337 35.13 -34.21 7.05
C ILE A 337 34.63 -35.64 6.73
N GLY A 338 33.52 -35.77 6.02
CA GLY A 338 33.04 -37.02 5.46
C GLY A 338 32.06 -36.76 4.31
N ALA A 339 32.53 -37.01 3.08
CA ALA A 339 31.82 -36.80 1.82
C ALA A 339 30.85 -37.94 1.47
N GLY A 340 29.85 -37.67 0.63
CA GLY A 340 29.06 -38.70 -0.06
C GLY A 340 27.82 -38.18 -0.78
N LEU A 341 27.94 -37.95 -2.09
CA LEU A 341 26.86 -37.61 -3.00
C LEU A 341 25.86 -38.78 -3.18
N ALA A 342 24.57 -38.47 -3.31
CA ALA A 342 23.76 -38.69 -4.53
C ALA A 342 22.27 -38.96 -4.25
N SER A 343 21.44 -38.26 -5.03
CA SER A 343 20.15 -38.68 -5.57
C SER A 343 18.84 -38.31 -4.84
N SER A 344 18.03 -37.58 -5.63
CA SER A 344 16.59 -37.68 -5.79
C SER A 344 15.68 -36.66 -5.10
N ARG A 345 14.64 -36.30 -5.87
CA ARG A 345 13.72 -35.18 -5.75
C ARG A 345 12.52 -35.51 -4.85
N LEU A 346 11.85 -34.42 -4.44
CA LEU A 346 10.44 -34.28 -4.00
C LEU A 346 10.09 -34.64 -2.55
N ASN A 347 9.23 -33.76 -1.99
CA ASN A 347 8.62 -33.71 -0.66
C ASN A 347 9.53 -33.29 0.50
N ARG A 348 9.42 -32.02 0.90
CA ARG A 348 9.92 -31.54 2.19
C ARG A 348 8.76 -31.49 3.20
N PRO A 349 8.77 -32.29 4.27
CA PRO A 349 7.87 -32.09 5.40
C PRO A 349 8.25 -30.80 6.13
N GLN A 350 7.21 -30.15 6.65
CA GLN A 350 7.27 -28.91 7.39
C GLN A 350 7.80 -29.18 8.81
N GLU A 351 9.11 -29.00 9.02
CA GLU A 351 9.70 -28.84 10.35
C GLU A 351 10.29 -27.44 10.49
N SER A 352 9.80 -26.73 11.51
CA SER A 352 10.07 -25.34 11.83
C SER A 352 11.42 -25.16 12.52
N HIS A 353 12.46 -24.98 11.72
CA HIS A 353 13.66 -24.25 12.14
C HIS A 353 13.77 -23.00 11.26
N GLY A 354 13.66 -21.83 11.89
CA GLY A 354 13.67 -20.53 11.20
C GLY A 354 14.86 -20.42 10.27
N LYS A 355 14.60 -20.16 8.98
CA LYS A 355 15.64 -19.88 8.01
C LYS A 355 16.28 -18.54 8.41
N GLY A 356 17.61 -18.46 8.39
CA GLY A 356 18.35 -17.29 8.88
C GLY A 356 17.81 -15.97 8.33
N GLY A 357 17.63 -14.98 9.20
CA GLY A 357 17.17 -13.62 8.85
C GLY A 357 15.66 -13.38 8.96
N GLU A 358 14.83 -14.41 9.12
CA GLU A 358 13.37 -14.25 9.26
C GLU A 358 12.99 -13.79 10.68
N VAL A 359 12.13 -12.77 10.77
CA VAL A 359 11.58 -12.26 12.03
C VAL A 359 10.06 -12.32 11.97
N LEU A 360 9.47 -13.22 12.75
CA LEU A 360 8.01 -13.40 12.76
C LEU A 360 7.34 -12.36 13.68
N HIS A 361 6.15 -11.93 13.28
CA HIS A 361 5.31 -11.00 14.03
C HIS A 361 4.05 -11.70 14.53
N VAL A 362 3.46 -11.14 15.58
CA VAL A 362 2.17 -11.57 16.12
C VAL A 362 1.15 -10.48 15.83
N ALA A 363 0.14 -10.82 15.03
CA ALA A 363 -0.99 -9.95 14.75
C ALA A 363 -2.15 -10.24 15.71
N LYS A 364 -2.50 -9.25 16.52
CA LYS A 364 -3.62 -9.31 17.47
C LYS A 364 -4.76 -8.44 16.97
N GLU A 365 -5.94 -9.03 16.80
CA GLU A 365 -7.17 -8.28 16.54
C GLU A 365 -7.50 -7.42 17.78
N VAL A 366 -7.44 -6.08 17.63
CA VAL A 366 -7.74 -5.14 18.72
C VAL A 366 -9.13 -4.53 18.60
N SER A 367 -9.71 -4.51 17.41
CA SER A 367 -11.07 -4.04 17.20
C SER A 367 -11.72 -4.79 16.06
N ARG A 368 -12.97 -5.16 16.28
CA ARG A 368 -13.88 -5.75 15.30
C ARG A 368 -15.10 -4.84 15.23
N LEU A 369 -15.20 -4.13 14.12
CA LEU A 369 -16.19 -3.10 13.89
C LEU A 369 -17.22 -3.67 12.92
N GLU A 370 -18.50 -3.57 13.28
CA GLU A 370 -19.63 -4.00 12.45
C GLU A 370 -20.41 -2.75 12.02
N PRO A 371 -20.15 -2.21 10.83
CA PRO A 371 -20.70 -0.92 10.41
C PRO A 371 -22.22 -1.01 10.17
N SER A 372 -22.65 -2.08 9.51
CA SER A 372 -24.03 -2.25 9.05
C SER A 372 -24.48 -3.69 8.83
N GLY A 373 -23.63 -4.70 9.12
CA GLY A 373 -23.92 -6.11 8.85
C GLY A 373 -23.96 -6.46 7.36
N THR A 374 -23.53 -5.54 6.49
CA THR A 374 -23.44 -5.74 5.03
C THR A 374 -21.98 -5.85 4.58
N PRO A 375 -21.66 -6.49 3.44
CA PRO A 375 -20.29 -6.61 2.95
C PRO A 375 -19.53 -5.28 2.91
N MET A 376 -18.30 -5.30 3.43
CA MET A 376 -17.41 -4.13 3.43
C MET A 376 -16.48 -4.17 2.22
N TRP A 377 -16.35 -3.03 1.52
CA TRP A 377 -15.62 -2.92 0.26
C TRP A 377 -14.29 -2.20 0.38
N ARG A 378 -14.22 -1.13 1.17
CA ARG A 378 -13.03 -0.30 1.31
C ARG A 378 -12.72 0.00 2.76
N VAL A 379 -11.43 0.11 3.05
CA VAL A 379 -10.91 0.63 4.32
C VAL A 379 -9.64 1.42 4.04
N ASP A 380 -9.49 2.58 4.67
CA ASP A 380 -8.28 3.39 4.51
C ASP A 380 -8.01 4.26 5.75
N PHE A 381 -6.73 4.51 6.02
CA PHE A 381 -6.31 5.39 7.10
C PHE A 381 -6.16 6.84 6.61
N ASP A 382 -6.23 7.80 7.53
CA ASP A 382 -5.71 9.14 7.25
C ASP A 382 -4.17 9.16 7.26
N ASP A 383 -3.60 10.28 6.82
CA ASP A 383 -2.15 10.45 6.66
C ASP A 383 -1.35 10.30 7.98
N ASP A 384 -2.00 10.48 9.13
CA ASP A 384 -1.40 10.34 10.47
C ASP A 384 -1.77 9.01 11.17
N GLY A 385 -2.59 8.15 10.53
CA GLY A 385 -3.01 6.85 11.06
C GLY A 385 -3.90 6.91 12.30
N GLN A 386 -4.56 8.04 12.56
CA GLN A 386 -5.43 8.29 13.72
C GLN A 386 -6.91 8.10 13.42
N LEU A 387 -7.30 8.26 12.16
CA LEU A 387 -8.65 8.05 11.65
C LEU A 387 -8.65 6.88 10.67
N LEU A 388 -9.78 6.18 10.64
CA LEU A 388 -10.01 5.08 9.71
C LEU A 388 -11.36 5.30 9.04
N GLY A 389 -11.38 5.33 7.72
CA GLY A 389 -12.60 5.34 6.92
C GLY A 389 -12.97 3.93 6.46
N SER A 390 -14.27 3.64 6.38
CA SER A 390 -14.77 2.41 5.75
C SER A 390 -16.04 2.65 4.94
N SER A 391 -16.20 1.92 3.85
CA SER A 391 -17.45 1.90 3.08
C SER A 391 -17.87 0.48 2.65
N GLY A 392 -19.18 0.26 2.60
CA GLY A 392 -19.79 -1.04 2.32
C GLY A 392 -21.02 -0.93 1.40
N ASP A 393 -21.77 -2.04 1.30
CA ASP A 393 -23.01 -2.12 0.50
C ASP A 393 -24.13 -1.19 1.01
N ASP A 394 -24.03 -0.72 2.25
CA ASP A 394 -24.95 0.23 2.87
C ASP A 394 -24.91 1.65 2.26
N GLY A 395 -23.91 1.94 1.41
CA GLY A 395 -23.73 3.25 0.79
C GLY A 395 -23.32 4.34 1.77
N LYS A 396 -22.73 3.96 2.91
CA LYS A 396 -22.29 4.87 3.96
C LYS A 396 -20.77 4.92 4.03
N LEU A 397 -20.24 6.09 4.35
CA LEU A 397 -18.87 6.26 4.81
C LEU A 397 -18.91 6.38 6.33
N ILE A 398 -18.27 5.44 7.03
CA ILE A 398 -18.13 5.50 8.48
C ILE A 398 -16.69 5.83 8.82
N LEU A 399 -16.50 6.81 9.70
CA LEU A 399 -15.19 7.19 10.23
C LEU A 399 -15.05 6.66 11.65
N TYR A 400 -13.89 6.09 11.95
CA TYR A 400 -13.51 5.60 13.27
C TYR A 400 -12.30 6.37 13.78
N ARG A 401 -12.20 6.49 15.09
CA ARG A 401 -11.05 7.08 15.77
C ARG A 401 -10.51 6.12 16.80
N ARG A 402 -9.19 6.15 16.99
CA ARG A 402 -8.54 5.42 18.06
C ARG A 402 -8.84 6.03 19.43
N GLU A 403 -9.31 5.20 20.35
CA GLU A 403 -9.56 5.55 21.74
C GLU A 403 -8.27 5.45 22.58
N PRO A 404 -8.17 6.12 23.74
CA PRO A 404 -6.99 6.06 24.61
C PRO A 404 -6.60 4.64 25.07
N LYS A 405 -7.57 3.72 25.13
CA LYS A 405 -7.35 2.30 25.48
C LYS A 405 -6.80 1.45 24.31
N GLY A 406 -6.59 2.04 23.14
CA GLY A 406 -6.04 1.40 21.93
C GLY A 406 -7.06 0.80 20.98
N THR A 407 -8.32 0.66 21.39
CA THR A 407 -9.42 0.21 20.52
C THR A 407 -9.90 1.33 19.60
N TRP A 408 -10.72 0.99 18.62
CA TRP A 408 -11.30 1.93 17.69
C TRP A 408 -12.80 2.01 17.89
N ALA A 409 -13.35 3.21 17.80
CA ALA A 409 -14.77 3.47 17.94
C ALA A 409 -15.26 4.39 16.82
N LYS A 410 -16.54 4.23 16.46
CA LYS A 410 -17.20 5.07 15.46
C LYS A 410 -17.19 6.53 15.93
N SER A 411 -16.66 7.41 15.10
CA SER A 411 -16.60 8.86 15.33
C SER A 411 -17.71 9.59 14.60
N SER A 412 -17.93 9.28 13.32
CA SER A 412 -18.94 9.92 12.49
C SER A 412 -19.40 9.02 11.33
N GLU A 413 -20.49 9.41 10.69
CA GLU A 413 -21.05 8.71 9.53
C GLU A 413 -21.51 9.75 8.51
N LEU A 414 -21.22 9.48 7.24
CA LEU A 414 -21.73 10.21 6.10
C LEU A 414 -22.55 9.25 5.24
N ALA A 415 -23.77 9.66 4.91
CA ALA A 415 -24.68 8.90 4.07
C ALA A 415 -25.32 9.83 3.04
N MET A 416 -25.52 9.33 1.82
CA MET A 416 -26.30 10.05 0.82
C MET A 416 -27.77 10.05 1.23
N ALA A 417 -28.35 11.24 1.46
CA ALA A 417 -29.77 11.36 1.67
C ALA A 417 -30.51 10.96 0.38
N ARG A 418 -31.32 9.90 0.43
CA ARG A 418 -32.23 9.60 -0.68
C ARG A 418 -33.25 10.75 -0.76
N ALA A 419 -33.22 11.50 -1.86
CA ALA A 419 -34.32 12.40 -2.17
C ALA A 419 -35.59 11.55 -2.29
N VAL A 420 -36.52 11.72 -1.35
CA VAL A 420 -37.86 11.14 -1.46
C VAL A 420 -38.51 11.82 -2.68
N PRO A 421 -38.94 11.09 -3.71
CA PRO A 421 -39.71 11.69 -4.79
C PRO A 421 -40.95 12.34 -4.19
N SER A 422 -41.17 13.61 -4.50
CA SER A 422 -42.38 14.35 -4.11
C SER A 422 -43.59 13.94 -4.95
#